data_AF-A0A8S3HKH4-F1
#
_entry.id   AF-A0A8S3HKH4-F1
#
_cell.length_a   1.000
_cell.length_b   1.000
_cell.length_c   1.000
_cell.angle_alpha   90.00
_cell.angle_beta   90.00
_cell.angle_gamma   90.00
#
_symmetry.space_group_name_H-M   'P 1'
#
loop_
_entity.id
_entity.type
_entity.pdbx_description
1 polymer ?
#
loop_
_entity_poly.entity_id
_entity_poly.type
_entity_poly.pdbx_seq_one_letter_code
_entity_poly.pdbx_strand_id
1 'polypeptide(L)'
;LDDFERQRRQLNERLSRKEIELDVIRHELNQVKEFRKKKAQMQQELEEIKEAMLWNVREQKEALEKLEERFSNEKMRLQQETNKRIEEIAEQAQNEALKTLDEKARNIYKENVDLIESLRIYKKELDDLQKSKEQLRKQATLILSDKEMNDLLIKEKIEEAQKNSKLIKELKEKVQYLEVSLTKFIEEFNVERKTLLEHSQIECVSSQNEIIKLQRALELKGKEMNKVKKLGKAILEQRSELEALFLEALQNVKRHIIYNRLQYHKDAFSSYQNRMLAIHHGHEDQGRMKTFNDAFHEFSSNSVFHDLEEQSKW
;
A
#
# COMPACT_ATOMS: atom_id res chain seq x y z
N LEU A 1 75.77 29.66 -8.40
CA LEU A 1 76.45 28.58 -7.64
C LEU A 1 76.49 28.90 -6.16
N ASP A 2 76.82 30.13 -5.76
CA ASP A 2 76.77 30.62 -4.36
C ASP A 2 75.40 30.45 -3.64
N ASP A 3 74.28 30.57 -4.36
CA ASP A 3 72.95 30.37 -3.76
C ASP A 3 72.71 28.92 -3.30
N PHE A 4 73.28 27.94 -4.00
CA PHE A 4 73.18 26.53 -3.62
C PHE A 4 74.00 26.22 -2.36
N GLU A 5 75.18 26.83 -2.20
CA GLU A 5 75.98 26.66 -0.99
C GLU A 5 75.35 27.34 0.24
N ARG A 6 74.73 28.52 0.06
CA ARG A 6 73.95 29.18 1.12
C ARG A 6 72.75 28.34 1.53
N GLN A 7 71.96 27.83 0.58
CA GLN A 7 70.86 26.92 0.89
C GLN A 7 71.34 25.66 1.62
N ARG A 8 72.48 25.07 1.20
CA ARG A 8 73.05 23.89 1.83
C ARG A 8 73.53 24.14 3.26
N ARG A 9 74.16 25.29 3.54
CA ARG A 9 74.52 25.71 4.90
C ARG A 9 73.28 25.95 5.78
N GLN A 10 72.27 26.63 5.25
CA GLN A 10 71.03 26.91 5.98
C GLN A 10 70.22 25.65 6.27
N LEU A 11 70.23 24.68 5.33
CA LEU A 11 69.68 23.34 5.52
C LEU A 11 70.46 22.55 6.58
N ASN A 12 71.80 22.57 6.55
CA ASN A 12 72.60 21.90 7.58
C ASN A 12 72.43 22.51 8.97
N GLU A 13 72.34 23.84 9.09
CA GLU A 13 72.03 24.48 10.37
C GLU A 13 70.62 24.12 10.85
N ARG A 14 69.63 24.08 9.94
CA ARG A 14 68.28 23.61 10.29
C ARG A 14 68.28 22.14 10.70
N LEU A 15 69.05 21.30 10.02
CA LEU A 15 69.18 19.88 10.33
C LEU A 15 69.81 19.69 11.71
N SER A 16 70.92 20.37 11.99
CA SER A 16 71.61 20.33 13.29
C SER A 16 70.74 20.87 14.42
N ARG A 17 69.98 21.96 14.21
CA ARG A 17 68.99 22.43 15.20
C ARG A 17 67.88 21.40 15.42
N LYS A 18 67.41 20.73 14.36
CA LYS A 18 66.41 19.67 14.47
C LYS A 18 66.95 18.41 15.13
N GLU A 19 68.23 18.10 14.98
CA GLU A 19 68.91 17.00 15.70
C GLU A 19 69.01 17.30 17.19
N ILE A 20 69.40 18.53 17.57
CA ILE A 20 69.44 18.97 18.97
C ILE A 20 68.03 18.94 19.59
N GLU A 21 67.01 19.46 18.88
CA GLU A 21 65.61 19.37 19.32
C GLU A 21 65.16 17.91 19.48
N LEU A 22 65.54 17.02 18.56
CA LEU A 22 65.23 15.59 18.65
C LEU A 22 65.89 14.93 19.87
N ASP A 23 67.12 15.29 20.21
CA ASP A 23 67.81 14.75 21.38
C ASP A 23 67.22 15.25 22.69
N VAL A 24 66.79 16.51 22.76
CA VAL A 24 66.03 17.03 23.91
C VAL A 24 64.71 16.29 24.06
N ILE A 25 63.95 16.12 22.96
CA ILE A 25 62.69 15.38 22.97
C ILE A 25 62.91 13.91 23.38
N ARG A 26 63.99 13.27 22.93
CA ARG A 26 64.35 11.90 23.34
C ARG A 26 64.69 11.81 24.81
N HIS A 27 65.40 12.80 25.35
CA HIS A 27 65.73 12.86 26.78
C HIS A 27 64.48 13.06 27.63
N GLU A 28 63.62 14.02 27.28
CA GLU A 28 62.33 14.23 27.94
C GLU A 28 61.43 13.00 27.86
N LEU A 29 61.38 12.32 26.70
CA LEU A 29 60.62 11.09 26.55
C LEU A 29 61.12 9.98 27.48
N ASN A 30 62.44 9.87 27.67
CA ASN A 30 63.01 8.92 28.63
C ASN A 30 62.67 9.28 30.08
N GLN A 31 62.73 10.56 30.45
CA GLN A 31 62.31 11.01 31.79
C GLN A 31 60.82 10.71 32.03
N VAL A 32 59.96 10.92 31.04
CA VAL A 32 58.53 10.60 31.14
C VAL A 32 58.32 9.08 31.28
N LYS A 33 59.08 8.25 30.57
CA LYS A 33 59.03 6.79 30.73
C LYS A 33 59.46 6.35 32.13
N GLU A 34 60.54 6.91 32.67
CA GLU A 34 60.96 6.62 34.05
C GLU A 34 59.94 7.08 35.08
N PHE A 35 59.37 8.27 34.91
CA PHE A 35 58.32 8.78 35.79
C PHE A 35 57.09 7.87 35.76
N ARG A 36 56.67 7.39 34.58
CA ARG A 36 55.57 6.42 34.46
C ARG A 36 55.88 5.11 35.19
N LYS A 37 57.12 4.60 35.08
CA LYS A 37 57.54 3.38 35.78
C LYS A 37 57.52 3.56 37.30
N LYS A 38 58.10 4.64 37.81
CA LYS A 38 58.09 4.97 39.26
C LYS A 38 56.68 5.21 39.78
N LYS A 39 55.83 5.90 39.01
CA LYS A 39 54.42 6.11 39.36
C LYS A 39 53.68 4.78 39.49
N ALA A 40 53.88 3.86 38.55
CA ALA A 40 53.27 2.53 38.60
C ALA A 40 53.74 1.72 39.81
N GLN A 41 55.05 1.73 40.12
CA GLN A 41 55.60 1.07 41.31
C GLN A 41 55.01 1.65 42.59
N MET A 42 54.99 2.98 42.74
CA MET A 42 54.44 3.63 43.93
C MET A 42 52.94 3.38 44.10
N GLN A 43 52.18 3.29 42.99
CA GLN A 43 50.77 2.91 43.04
C GLN A 43 50.58 1.46 43.49
N GLN A 44 51.45 0.55 43.04
CA GLN A 44 51.41 -0.85 43.48
C GLN A 44 51.73 -0.97 44.97
N GLU A 45 52.80 -0.32 45.45
CA GLU A 45 53.17 -0.32 46.88
C GLU A 45 52.06 0.25 47.76
N LEU A 46 51.38 1.31 47.32
CA LEU A 46 50.24 1.89 48.04
C LEU A 46 49.06 0.91 48.14
N GLU A 47 48.77 0.15 47.08
CA GLU A 47 47.69 -0.83 47.13
C GLU A 47 48.07 -2.02 48.03
N GLU A 48 49.31 -2.50 47.96
CA GLU A 48 49.81 -3.57 48.85
C GLU A 48 49.75 -3.16 50.33
N ILE A 49 50.16 -1.93 50.68
CA ILE A 49 50.07 -1.40 52.05
C ILE A 49 48.60 -1.31 52.50
N LYS A 50 47.70 -0.86 51.62
CA LYS A 50 46.29 -0.71 51.93
C LYS A 50 45.63 -2.08 52.14
N GLU A 51 45.96 -3.08 51.33
CA GLU A 51 45.51 -4.46 51.51
C GLU A 51 46.02 -5.05 52.83
N ALA A 52 47.31 -4.87 53.14
CA ALA A 52 47.90 -5.32 54.39
C ALA A 52 47.25 -4.65 55.61
N MET A 53 46.95 -3.36 55.54
CA MET A 53 46.26 -2.62 56.59
C MET A 53 44.84 -3.15 56.81
N LEU A 54 44.07 -3.38 55.74
CA LEU A 54 42.73 -3.95 55.83
C LEU A 54 42.74 -5.36 56.44
N TRP A 55 43.72 -6.17 56.06
CA TRP A 55 43.89 -7.52 56.61
C TRP A 55 44.21 -7.48 58.12
N ASN A 56 45.15 -6.64 58.54
CA ASN A 56 45.51 -6.47 59.96
C ASN A 56 44.32 -5.97 60.81
N VAL A 57 43.55 -5.01 60.30
CA VAL A 57 42.36 -4.50 61.00
C VAL A 57 41.31 -5.60 61.19
N ARG A 58 41.12 -6.48 60.20
CA ARG A 58 40.22 -7.63 60.33
C ARG A 58 40.73 -8.62 61.38
N GLU A 59 42.01 -8.98 61.31
CA GLU A 59 42.60 -9.94 62.27
C GLU A 59 42.52 -9.42 63.71
N GLN A 60 42.84 -8.13 63.93
CA GLN A 60 42.71 -7.50 65.24
C GLN A 60 41.27 -7.48 65.74
N LYS A 61 40.30 -7.20 64.86
CA LYS A 61 38.88 -7.22 65.20
C LYS A 61 38.42 -8.63 65.62
N GLU A 62 38.80 -9.65 64.85
CA GLU A 62 38.48 -11.04 65.18
C GLU A 62 39.12 -11.49 66.51
N ALA A 63 40.35 -11.05 66.78
CA ALA A 63 41.01 -11.33 68.05
C ALA A 63 40.28 -10.66 69.23
N LEU A 64 39.81 -9.41 69.05
CA LEU A 64 39.02 -8.69 70.05
C LEU A 64 37.68 -9.38 70.33
N GLU A 65 36.94 -9.76 69.29
CA GLU A 65 35.64 -10.44 69.42
C GLU A 65 35.78 -11.76 70.19
N LYS A 66 36.83 -12.56 69.90
CA LYS A 66 37.12 -13.80 70.64
C LYS A 66 37.44 -13.55 72.12
N LEU A 67 38.14 -12.46 72.42
CA LEU A 67 38.48 -12.09 73.79
C LEU A 67 37.23 -11.64 74.55
N GLU A 68 36.38 -10.81 73.94
CA GLU A 68 35.10 -10.37 74.49
C GLU A 68 34.17 -11.54 74.77
N GLU A 69 34.06 -12.51 73.86
CA GLU A 69 33.27 -13.72 74.05
C GLU A 69 33.74 -14.52 75.26
N ARG A 70 35.06 -14.73 75.41
CA ARG A 70 35.65 -15.42 76.57
C ARG A 70 35.35 -14.69 77.88
N PHE A 71 35.52 -13.37 77.92
CA PHE A 71 35.21 -12.58 79.11
C PHE A 71 33.72 -12.62 79.46
N SER A 72 32.85 -12.56 78.46
CA SER A 72 31.39 -12.64 78.66
C SER A 72 30.99 -14.00 79.26
N ASN A 73 31.53 -15.09 78.70
CA ASN A 73 31.27 -16.44 79.19
C ASN A 73 31.79 -16.65 80.63
N GLU A 74 32.99 -16.18 80.94
CA GLU A 74 33.54 -16.29 82.30
C GLU A 74 32.73 -15.45 83.31
N LYS A 75 32.33 -14.23 82.91
CA LYS A 75 31.47 -13.37 83.73
C LYS A 75 30.12 -14.04 84.00
N MET A 76 29.52 -14.68 82.99
CA MET A 76 28.27 -15.44 83.14
C MET A 76 28.46 -16.61 84.12
N ARG A 77 29.56 -17.37 84.00
CA ARG A 77 29.86 -18.50 84.91
C ARG A 77 30.00 -18.03 86.37
N LEU A 78 30.77 -16.98 86.61
CA LEU A 78 30.94 -16.39 87.95
C LEU A 78 29.62 -15.88 88.51
N GLN A 79 28.78 -15.28 87.67
CA GLN A 79 27.46 -14.81 88.10
C GLN A 79 26.52 -15.97 88.47
N GLN A 80 26.58 -17.09 87.75
CA GLN A 80 25.83 -18.29 88.10
C GLN A 80 26.34 -18.94 89.40
N GLU A 81 27.66 -19.02 89.60
CA GLU A 81 28.25 -19.56 90.84
C GLU A 81 27.89 -18.70 92.06
N THR A 82 27.94 -17.38 91.93
CA THR A 82 27.55 -16.46 93.02
C THR A 82 26.06 -16.54 93.32
N ASN A 83 25.19 -16.63 92.31
CA ASN A 83 23.75 -16.82 92.53
C ASN A 83 23.44 -18.14 93.25
N LYS A 84 24.06 -19.26 92.83
CA LYS A 84 23.93 -20.54 93.53
C LYS A 84 24.37 -20.43 94.99
N ARG A 85 25.47 -19.72 95.25
CA ARG A 85 25.95 -19.54 96.63
C ARG A 85 24.99 -18.72 97.48
N ILE A 86 24.33 -17.73 96.90
CA ILE A 86 23.27 -16.95 97.57
C ILE A 86 22.07 -17.85 97.89
N GLU A 87 21.64 -18.68 96.95
CA GLU A 87 20.55 -19.65 97.14
C GLU A 87 20.86 -20.63 98.28
N GLU A 88 22.07 -21.20 98.31
CA GLU A 88 22.52 -22.11 99.38
C GLU A 88 22.48 -21.44 100.76
N ILE A 89 22.96 -20.19 100.88
CA ILE A 89 22.96 -19.45 102.14
C ILE A 89 21.51 -19.13 102.56
N ALA A 90 20.64 -18.79 101.62
CA ALA A 90 19.22 -18.53 101.90
C ALA A 90 18.52 -19.81 102.40
N GLU A 91 18.77 -20.96 101.78
CA GLU A 91 18.21 -22.25 102.20
C GLU A 91 18.70 -22.66 103.59
N GLN A 92 20.00 -22.46 103.88
CA GLN A 92 20.57 -22.72 105.21
C GLN A 92 19.93 -21.84 106.30
N ALA A 93 19.82 -20.54 106.05
CA ALA A 93 19.18 -19.60 106.99
C ALA A 93 17.69 -19.93 107.23
N GLN A 94 16.97 -20.34 106.17
CA GLN A 94 15.57 -20.75 106.28
C GLN A 94 15.41 -22.04 107.08
N ASN A 95 16.26 -23.04 106.83
CA ASN A 95 16.23 -24.32 107.53
C ASN A 95 16.58 -24.17 109.02
N GLU A 96 17.49 -23.26 109.38
CA GLU A 96 17.82 -22.95 110.77
C GLU A 96 16.65 -22.24 111.48
N ALA A 97 16.00 -21.27 110.82
CA ALA A 97 14.83 -20.59 111.37
C ALA A 97 13.63 -21.54 111.57
N LEU A 98 13.37 -22.46 110.64
CA LEU A 98 12.28 -23.45 110.73
C LEU A 98 12.45 -24.43 111.92
N LYS A 99 13.70 -24.71 112.31
CA LYS A 99 14.01 -25.53 113.49
C LYS A 99 13.71 -24.80 114.81
N THR A 100 13.68 -23.46 114.79
CA THR A 100 13.46 -22.63 115.99
C THR A 100 11.98 -22.27 116.24
N LEU A 101 11.06 -22.62 115.33
CA LEU A 101 9.63 -22.26 115.39
C LEU A 101 8.73 -23.40 115.92
N ASP A 102 7.67 -23.05 116.66
CA ASP A 102 6.63 -23.96 117.14
C ASP A 102 5.82 -24.60 115.99
N GLU A 103 5.26 -25.79 116.23
CA GLU A 103 4.54 -26.60 115.22
C GLU A 103 3.35 -25.88 114.58
N LYS A 104 2.64 -25.04 115.34
CA LYS A 104 1.53 -24.20 114.82
C LYS A 104 2.01 -23.15 113.82
N ALA A 105 3.19 -22.58 114.04
CA ALA A 105 3.77 -21.60 113.12
C ALA A 105 4.32 -22.28 111.84
N ARG A 106 4.81 -23.52 111.95
CA ARG A 106 5.17 -24.33 110.76
C ARG A 106 3.97 -24.64 109.87
N ASN A 107 2.81 -24.95 110.45
CA ASN A 107 1.58 -25.20 109.67
C ASN A 107 1.08 -23.92 108.98
N ILE A 108 1.06 -22.78 109.67
CA ILE A 108 0.69 -21.48 109.08
C ILE A 108 1.65 -21.10 107.94
N TYR A 109 2.94 -21.39 108.09
CA TYR A 109 3.93 -21.13 107.03
C TYR A 109 3.68 -22.00 105.79
N LYS A 110 3.43 -23.30 105.97
CA LYS A 110 3.08 -24.19 104.85
C LYS A 110 1.82 -23.70 104.12
N GLU A 111 0.79 -23.35 104.86
CA GLU A 111 -0.47 -22.85 104.29
C GLU A 111 -0.27 -21.53 103.54
N ASN A 112 0.57 -20.62 104.05
CA ASN A 112 0.96 -19.41 103.34
C ASN A 112 1.76 -19.72 102.06
N VAL A 113 2.66 -20.70 102.07
CA VAL A 113 3.40 -21.13 100.87
C VAL A 113 2.44 -21.69 99.82
N ASP A 114 1.51 -22.58 100.22
CA ASP A 114 0.51 -23.16 99.32
C ASP A 114 -0.44 -22.10 98.74
N LEU A 115 -0.83 -21.10 99.56
CA LEU A 115 -1.62 -19.95 99.13
C LEU A 115 -0.85 -19.06 98.14
N ILE A 116 0.43 -18.80 98.39
CA ILE A 116 1.29 -18.03 97.48
C ILE A 116 1.45 -18.76 96.14
N GLU A 117 1.63 -20.08 96.17
CA GLU A 117 1.72 -20.88 94.95
C GLU A 117 0.40 -20.89 94.16
N SER A 118 -0.74 -21.05 94.85
CA SER A 118 -2.07 -20.95 94.23
C SER A 118 -2.31 -19.58 93.61
N LEU A 119 -1.97 -18.49 94.32
CA LEU A 119 -2.05 -17.13 93.81
C LEU A 119 -1.16 -16.91 92.57
N ARG A 120 0.04 -17.51 92.56
CA ARG A 120 0.95 -17.45 91.41
C ARG A 120 0.34 -18.12 90.18
N ILE A 121 -0.29 -19.29 90.35
CA ILE A 121 -0.97 -20.02 89.26
C ILE A 121 -2.14 -19.18 88.74
N TYR A 122 -3.03 -18.69 89.61
CA TYR A 122 -4.16 -17.87 89.19
C TYR A 122 -3.76 -16.57 88.51
N LYS A 123 -2.67 -15.93 88.97
CA LYS A 123 -2.14 -14.74 88.31
C LYS A 123 -1.65 -15.06 86.90
N LYS A 124 -0.96 -16.19 86.71
CA LYS A 124 -0.52 -16.64 85.38
C LYS A 124 -1.70 -16.94 84.47
N GLU A 125 -2.72 -17.66 84.97
CA GLU A 125 -3.94 -17.93 84.21
C GLU A 125 -4.65 -16.63 83.80
N LEU A 126 -4.75 -15.67 84.72
CA LEU A 126 -5.33 -14.34 84.44
C LEU A 126 -4.56 -13.61 83.33
N ASP A 127 -3.22 -13.62 83.40
CA ASP A 127 -2.36 -13.00 82.38
C ASP A 127 -2.54 -13.67 81.01
N ASP A 128 -2.62 -15.00 80.97
CA ASP A 128 -2.79 -15.76 79.72
C ASP A 128 -4.20 -15.57 79.13
N LEU A 129 -5.24 -15.54 79.96
CA LEU A 129 -6.60 -15.16 79.57
C LEU A 129 -6.65 -13.73 79.03
N GLN A 130 -5.94 -12.79 79.65
CA GLN A 130 -5.91 -11.40 79.21
C GLN A 130 -5.21 -11.25 77.86
N LYS A 131 -4.09 -11.95 77.64
CA LYS A 131 -3.43 -12.02 76.32
C LYS A 131 -4.35 -12.61 75.26
N SER A 132 -5.03 -13.72 75.55
CA SER A 132 -5.98 -14.35 74.62
C SER A 132 -7.13 -13.41 74.27
N LYS A 133 -7.71 -12.71 75.26
CA LYS A 133 -8.75 -11.70 75.06
C LYS A 133 -8.26 -10.55 74.17
N GLU A 134 -7.05 -10.06 74.35
CA GLU A 134 -6.47 -9.02 73.50
C GLU A 134 -6.23 -9.50 72.07
N GLN A 135 -5.75 -10.73 71.88
CA GLN A 135 -5.58 -11.34 70.57
C GLN A 135 -6.93 -11.48 69.84
N LEU A 136 -7.95 -12.01 70.52
CA LEU A 136 -9.30 -12.12 69.97
C LEU A 136 -9.90 -10.76 69.61
N ARG A 137 -9.67 -9.73 70.43
CA ARG A 137 -10.08 -8.36 70.11
C ARG A 137 -9.41 -7.84 68.84
N LYS A 138 -8.11 -8.04 68.68
CA LYS A 138 -7.37 -7.65 67.47
C LYS A 138 -7.88 -8.38 66.23
N GLN A 139 -8.13 -9.69 66.34
CA GLN A 139 -8.70 -10.47 65.24
C GLN A 139 -10.11 -9.99 64.88
N ALA A 140 -10.97 -9.72 65.87
CA ALA A 140 -12.31 -9.20 65.63
C ALA A 140 -12.29 -7.85 64.91
N THR A 141 -11.39 -6.94 65.29
CA THR A 141 -11.24 -5.64 64.59
C THR A 141 -10.75 -5.81 63.16
N LEU A 142 -9.83 -6.75 62.90
CA LEU A 142 -9.31 -7.01 61.57
C LEU A 142 -10.39 -7.61 60.66
N ILE A 143 -11.12 -8.62 61.15
CA ILE A 143 -12.23 -9.25 60.43
C ILE A 143 -13.33 -8.23 60.12
N LEU A 144 -13.64 -7.31 61.03
CA LEU A 144 -14.61 -6.24 60.77
C LEU A 144 -14.14 -5.32 59.64
N SER A 145 -12.88 -4.89 59.67
CA SER A 145 -12.30 -4.07 58.60
C SER A 145 -12.31 -4.78 57.25
N ASP A 146 -11.92 -6.07 57.22
CA ASP A 146 -11.92 -6.87 56.00
C ASP A 146 -13.34 -7.07 55.45
N LYS A 147 -14.32 -7.27 56.35
CA LYS A 147 -15.73 -7.37 55.97
C LYS A 147 -16.22 -6.08 55.33
N GLU A 148 -15.95 -4.93 55.94
CA GLU A 148 -16.34 -3.62 55.39
C GLU A 148 -15.71 -3.36 54.02
N MET A 149 -14.43 -3.69 53.86
CA MET A 149 -13.74 -3.59 52.57
C MET A 149 -14.35 -4.52 51.51
N ASN A 150 -14.62 -5.77 51.87
CA ASN A 150 -15.25 -6.74 50.97
C ASN A 150 -16.67 -6.32 50.58
N ASP A 151 -17.46 -5.77 51.50
CA ASP A 151 -18.81 -5.27 51.23
C ASP A 151 -18.78 -4.10 50.22
N LEU A 152 -17.78 -3.22 50.31
CA LEU A 152 -17.57 -2.15 49.32
C LEU A 152 -17.17 -2.71 47.95
N LEU A 153 -16.24 -3.66 47.91
CA LEU A 153 -15.79 -4.29 46.68
C LEU A 153 -16.93 -5.04 45.96
N ILE A 154 -17.76 -5.76 46.72
CA ILE A 154 -18.92 -6.46 46.18
C ILE A 154 -19.90 -5.47 45.54
N LYS A 155 -20.19 -4.34 46.21
CA LYS A 155 -21.06 -3.29 45.64
C LYS A 155 -20.50 -2.74 44.34
N GLU A 156 -19.21 -2.41 44.30
CA GLU A 156 -18.55 -1.91 43.10
C GLU A 156 -18.63 -2.93 41.95
N LYS A 157 -18.36 -4.21 42.24
CA LYS A 157 -18.44 -5.29 41.24
C LYS A 157 -19.85 -5.51 40.73
N ILE A 158 -20.87 -5.37 41.57
CA ILE A 158 -22.28 -5.44 41.16
C ILE A 158 -22.61 -4.27 40.22
N GLU A 159 -22.20 -3.04 40.56
CA GLU A 159 -22.43 -1.86 39.71
C GLU A 159 -21.73 -1.99 38.35
N GLU A 160 -20.49 -2.48 38.34
CA GLU A 160 -19.73 -2.76 37.11
C GLU A 160 -20.42 -3.82 36.25
N ALA A 161 -20.87 -4.93 36.85
CA ALA A 161 -21.60 -5.99 36.16
C ALA A 161 -22.93 -5.49 35.56
N GLN A 162 -23.65 -4.62 36.27
CA GLN A 162 -24.88 -4.00 35.77
C GLN A 162 -24.61 -3.07 34.58
N LYS A 163 -23.55 -2.24 34.64
CA LYS A 163 -23.14 -1.38 33.51
C LYS A 163 -22.77 -2.21 32.29
N ASN A 164 -21.95 -3.25 32.48
CA ASN A 164 -21.56 -4.15 31.40
C ASN A 164 -22.76 -4.90 30.80
N SER A 165 -23.70 -5.36 31.63
CA SER A 165 -24.93 -6.01 31.17
C SER A 165 -25.78 -5.10 30.28
N LYS A 166 -25.92 -3.82 30.66
CA LYS A 166 -26.62 -2.82 29.82
C LYS A 166 -25.91 -2.60 28.49
N LEU A 167 -24.60 -2.40 28.50
CA LEU A 167 -23.81 -2.22 27.29
C LEU A 167 -23.91 -3.43 26.35
N ILE A 168 -23.82 -4.65 26.89
CA ILE A 168 -23.97 -5.88 26.11
C ILE A 168 -25.37 -5.95 25.47
N LYS A 169 -26.41 -5.55 26.21
CA LYS A 169 -27.78 -5.52 25.67
C LYS A 169 -27.91 -4.53 24.51
N GLU A 170 -27.43 -3.30 24.68
CA GLU A 170 -27.45 -2.27 23.64
C GLU A 170 -26.67 -2.70 22.39
N LEU A 171 -25.49 -3.31 22.58
CA LEU A 171 -24.69 -3.82 21.47
C LEU A 171 -25.39 -4.97 20.74
N LYS A 172 -26.05 -5.89 21.47
CA LYS A 172 -26.83 -6.97 20.85
C LYS A 172 -28.00 -6.43 20.03
N GLU A 173 -28.74 -5.46 20.55
CA GLU A 173 -29.84 -4.81 19.81
C GLU A 173 -29.34 -4.13 18.55
N LYS A 174 -28.19 -3.45 18.61
CA LYS A 174 -27.57 -2.82 17.45
C LYS A 174 -27.10 -3.84 16.40
N VAL A 175 -26.48 -4.93 16.83
CA VAL A 175 -26.07 -6.03 15.92
C VAL A 175 -27.29 -6.61 15.23
N GLN A 176 -28.35 -6.93 15.98
CA GLN A 176 -29.59 -7.46 15.41
C GLN A 176 -30.22 -6.50 14.40
N TYR A 177 -30.26 -5.21 14.71
CA TYR A 177 -30.75 -4.19 13.77
C TYR A 177 -29.94 -4.16 12.47
N LEU A 178 -28.60 -4.20 12.58
CA LEU A 178 -27.72 -4.18 11.41
C LEU A 178 -27.86 -5.46 10.58
N GLU A 179 -27.98 -6.62 11.22
CA GLU A 179 -28.22 -7.89 10.53
C GLU A 179 -29.53 -7.85 9.73
N VAL A 180 -30.63 -7.41 10.35
CA VAL A 180 -31.93 -7.27 9.67
C VAL A 180 -31.85 -6.27 8.51
N SER A 181 -31.21 -5.12 8.72
CA SER A 181 -31.04 -4.11 7.67
C SER A 181 -30.19 -4.64 6.51
N LEU A 182 -29.15 -5.41 6.79
CA LEU A 182 -28.27 -6.00 5.78
C LEU A 182 -28.98 -7.08 4.98
N THR A 183 -29.74 -7.96 5.64
CA THR A 183 -30.57 -8.97 4.96
C THR A 183 -31.55 -8.31 4.00
N LYS A 184 -32.26 -7.27 4.45
CA LYS A 184 -33.18 -6.50 3.61
C LYS A 184 -32.46 -5.87 2.41
N PHE A 185 -31.31 -5.26 2.62
CA PHE A 185 -30.51 -4.67 1.55
C PHE A 185 -30.07 -5.73 0.51
N ILE A 186 -29.66 -6.91 0.97
CA ILE A 186 -29.27 -8.03 0.09
C ILE A 186 -30.48 -8.52 -0.73
N GLU A 187 -31.66 -8.62 -0.12
CA GLU A 187 -32.90 -9.01 -0.82
C GLU A 187 -33.26 -7.99 -1.89
N GLU A 188 -33.30 -6.70 -1.55
CA GLU A 188 -33.57 -5.60 -2.48
C GLU A 188 -32.56 -5.60 -3.65
N PHE A 189 -31.27 -5.74 -3.35
CA PHE A 189 -30.22 -5.81 -4.36
C PHE A 189 -30.37 -7.02 -5.29
N ASN A 190 -30.76 -8.18 -4.75
CA ASN A 190 -30.98 -9.38 -5.56
C ASN A 190 -32.18 -9.21 -6.51
N VAL A 191 -33.26 -8.58 -6.04
CA VAL A 191 -34.42 -8.26 -6.86
C VAL A 191 -34.02 -7.27 -7.96
N GLU A 192 -33.35 -6.18 -7.61
CA GLU A 192 -32.89 -5.18 -8.58
C GLU A 192 -32.00 -5.81 -9.65
N ARG A 193 -31.00 -6.61 -9.23
CA ARG A 193 -30.11 -7.33 -10.14
C ARG A 193 -30.88 -8.25 -11.10
N LYS A 194 -31.89 -8.98 -10.60
CA LYS A 194 -32.72 -9.84 -11.43
C LYS A 194 -33.52 -9.03 -12.45
N THR A 195 -34.16 -7.94 -12.02
CA THR A 195 -34.94 -7.07 -12.92
C THR A 195 -34.07 -6.42 -14.00
N LEU A 196 -32.85 -6.00 -13.64
CA LEU A 196 -31.91 -5.40 -14.58
C LEU A 196 -31.46 -6.42 -15.63
N LEU A 197 -31.19 -7.66 -15.21
CA LEU A 197 -30.78 -8.73 -16.12
C LEU A 197 -31.92 -9.11 -17.08
N GLU A 198 -33.14 -9.23 -16.57
CA GLU A 198 -34.33 -9.48 -17.40
C GLU A 198 -34.55 -8.34 -18.40
N HIS A 199 -34.44 -7.09 -17.97
CA HIS A 199 -34.58 -5.92 -18.84
C HIS A 199 -33.51 -5.90 -19.95
N SER A 200 -32.25 -6.09 -19.58
CA SER A 200 -31.13 -6.14 -20.53
C SER A 200 -31.28 -7.30 -21.52
N GLN A 201 -31.80 -8.45 -21.09
CA GLN A 201 -32.07 -9.58 -21.97
C GLN A 201 -33.17 -9.26 -22.99
N ILE A 202 -34.28 -8.64 -22.55
CA ILE A 202 -35.36 -8.21 -23.42
C ILE A 202 -34.86 -7.18 -24.45
N GLU A 203 -34.08 -6.20 -24.00
CA GLU A 203 -33.50 -5.16 -24.86
C GLU A 203 -32.53 -5.75 -25.89
N CYS A 204 -31.66 -6.69 -25.48
CA CYS A 204 -30.77 -7.41 -26.39
C CYS A 204 -31.55 -8.15 -27.48
N VAL A 205 -32.59 -8.89 -27.10
CA VAL A 205 -33.43 -9.64 -28.05
C VAL A 205 -34.18 -8.68 -28.98
N SER A 206 -34.72 -7.57 -28.46
CA SER A 206 -35.38 -6.54 -29.25
C SER A 206 -34.43 -5.92 -30.28
N SER A 207 -33.23 -5.53 -29.83
CA SER A 207 -32.18 -4.95 -30.67
C SER A 207 -31.73 -5.95 -31.75
N GLN A 208 -31.57 -7.22 -31.41
CA GLN A 208 -31.21 -8.26 -32.36
C GLN A 208 -32.30 -8.46 -33.43
N ASN A 209 -33.57 -8.43 -33.04
CA ASN A 209 -34.68 -8.49 -34.00
C ASN A 209 -34.72 -7.28 -34.93
N GLU A 210 -34.41 -6.09 -34.43
CA GLU A 210 -34.31 -4.88 -35.24
C GLU A 210 -33.15 -4.95 -36.24
N ILE A 211 -31.98 -5.42 -35.80
CA ILE A 211 -30.82 -5.67 -36.68
C ILE A 211 -31.22 -6.62 -37.82
N ILE A 212 -31.92 -7.72 -37.53
CA ILE A 212 -32.39 -8.67 -38.55
C ILE A 212 -33.34 -7.99 -39.55
N LYS A 213 -34.27 -7.15 -39.07
CA LYS A 213 -35.20 -6.40 -39.94
C LYS A 213 -34.45 -5.43 -40.85
N LEU A 214 -33.49 -4.68 -40.29
CA LEU A 214 -32.66 -3.73 -41.04
C LEU A 214 -31.78 -4.43 -42.08
N GLN A 215 -31.18 -5.56 -41.74
CA GLN A 215 -30.40 -6.37 -42.68
C GLN A 215 -31.25 -6.84 -43.87
N ARG A 216 -32.48 -7.32 -43.62
CA ARG A 216 -33.41 -7.71 -44.70
C ARG A 216 -33.81 -6.52 -45.58
N ALA A 217 -34.10 -5.37 -44.96
CA ALA A 217 -34.43 -4.15 -45.70
C ALA A 217 -33.25 -3.70 -46.60
N LEU A 218 -32.03 -3.77 -46.07
CA LEU A 218 -30.81 -3.45 -46.81
C LEU A 218 -30.58 -4.41 -47.98
N GLU A 219 -30.82 -5.71 -47.80
CA GLU A 219 -30.73 -6.70 -48.88
C GLU A 219 -31.73 -6.42 -50.01
N LEU A 220 -32.99 -6.12 -49.67
CA LEU A 220 -34.01 -5.75 -50.64
C LEU A 220 -33.64 -4.47 -51.40
N LYS A 221 -33.16 -3.45 -50.68
CA LYS A 221 -32.68 -2.21 -51.30
C LYS A 221 -31.47 -2.44 -52.20
N GLY A 222 -30.56 -3.34 -51.83
CA GLY A 222 -29.46 -3.77 -52.68
C GLY A 222 -29.94 -4.43 -53.98
N LYS A 223 -30.95 -5.31 -53.91
CA LYS A 223 -31.57 -5.94 -55.08
C LYS A 223 -32.26 -4.92 -55.99
N GLU A 224 -33.02 -3.98 -55.43
CA GLU A 224 -33.64 -2.87 -56.18
C GLU A 224 -32.60 -2.00 -56.88
N MET A 225 -31.56 -1.60 -56.14
CA MET A 225 -30.44 -0.81 -56.68
C MET A 225 -29.76 -1.53 -57.85
N ASN A 226 -29.54 -2.83 -57.75
CA ASN A 226 -28.98 -3.63 -58.84
C ASN A 226 -29.89 -3.68 -60.07
N LYS A 227 -31.22 -3.75 -59.88
CA LYS A 227 -32.18 -3.66 -61.00
C LYS A 227 -32.09 -2.30 -61.68
N VAL A 228 -32.08 -1.21 -60.91
CA VAL A 228 -31.94 0.15 -61.43
C VAL A 228 -30.63 0.32 -62.21
N LYS A 229 -29.51 -0.18 -61.67
CA LYS A 229 -28.20 -0.16 -62.37
C LYS A 229 -28.24 -0.91 -63.70
N LYS A 230 -28.87 -2.10 -63.74
CA LYS A 230 -29.02 -2.88 -64.99
C LYS A 230 -29.88 -2.15 -66.02
N LEU A 231 -31.00 -1.57 -65.60
CA LEU A 231 -31.86 -0.76 -66.48
C LEU A 231 -31.12 0.46 -67.01
N GLY A 232 -30.39 1.17 -66.14
CA GLY A 232 -29.56 2.31 -66.55
C GLY A 232 -28.51 1.91 -67.60
N LYS A 233 -27.84 0.76 -67.43
CA LYS A 233 -26.90 0.22 -68.42
C LYS A 233 -27.59 -0.10 -69.76
N ALA A 234 -28.74 -0.77 -69.72
CA ALA A 234 -29.49 -1.11 -70.92
C ALA A 234 -29.95 0.13 -71.70
N ILE A 235 -30.42 1.17 -71.01
CA ILE A 235 -30.80 2.45 -71.64
C ILE A 235 -29.58 3.10 -72.31
N LEU A 236 -28.41 3.07 -71.65
CA LEU A 236 -27.17 3.61 -72.23
C LEU A 236 -26.71 2.83 -73.46
N GLU A 237 -26.83 1.50 -73.44
CA GLU A 237 -26.53 0.62 -74.59
C GLU A 237 -27.47 0.91 -75.76
N GLN A 238 -28.79 0.88 -75.53
CA GLN A 238 -29.79 1.22 -76.55
C GLN A 238 -29.58 2.62 -77.14
N ARG A 239 -29.26 3.61 -76.29
CA ARG A 239 -28.94 4.96 -76.75
C ARG A 239 -27.69 4.96 -77.63
N SER A 240 -26.63 4.25 -77.23
CA SER A 240 -25.38 4.14 -78.00
C SER A 240 -25.62 3.47 -79.36
N GLU A 241 -26.45 2.43 -79.42
CA GLU A 241 -26.85 1.75 -80.66
C GLU A 241 -27.65 2.69 -81.58
N LEU A 242 -28.62 3.42 -81.03
CA LEU A 242 -29.37 4.43 -81.78
C LEU A 242 -28.47 5.54 -82.32
N GLU A 243 -27.55 6.05 -81.51
CA GLU A 243 -26.57 7.04 -81.93
C GLU A 243 -25.70 6.50 -83.08
N ALA A 244 -25.25 5.24 -83.02
CA ALA A 244 -24.50 4.60 -84.09
C ALA A 244 -25.33 4.44 -85.38
N LEU A 245 -26.59 3.97 -85.27
CA LEU A 245 -27.51 3.85 -86.40
C LEU A 245 -27.79 5.20 -87.07
N PHE A 246 -28.00 6.27 -86.29
CA PHE A 246 -28.19 7.60 -86.84
C PHE A 246 -26.93 8.11 -87.56
N LEU A 247 -25.74 7.87 -86.99
CA LEU A 247 -24.49 8.22 -87.64
C LEU A 247 -24.29 7.43 -88.95
N GLU A 248 -24.61 6.14 -88.97
CA GLU A 248 -24.55 5.32 -90.18
C GLU A 248 -25.55 5.77 -91.23
N ALA A 249 -26.78 6.09 -90.85
CA ALA A 249 -27.81 6.61 -91.75
C ALA A 249 -27.37 7.94 -92.36
N LEU A 250 -26.84 8.87 -91.56
CA LEU A 250 -26.29 10.14 -92.05
C LEU A 250 -25.11 9.92 -93.00
N GLN A 251 -24.21 8.98 -92.70
CA GLN A 251 -23.12 8.60 -93.60
C GLN A 251 -23.65 7.99 -94.91
N ASN A 252 -24.69 7.17 -94.84
CA ASN A 252 -25.29 6.55 -96.02
C ASN A 252 -25.98 7.59 -96.92
N VAL A 253 -26.75 8.50 -96.33
CA VAL A 253 -27.34 9.65 -97.05
C VAL A 253 -26.24 10.48 -97.70
N LYS A 254 -25.16 10.78 -96.99
CA LYS A 254 -23.99 11.48 -97.56
C LYS A 254 -23.40 10.73 -98.75
N ARG A 255 -23.22 9.40 -98.66
CA ARG A 255 -22.74 8.56 -99.77
C ARG A 255 -23.71 8.57 -100.96
N HIS A 256 -25.01 8.45 -100.72
CA HIS A 256 -26.03 8.52 -101.76
C HIS A 256 -26.09 9.88 -102.45
N ILE A 257 -25.97 10.99 -101.71
CA ILE A 257 -25.89 12.33 -102.30
C ILE A 257 -24.67 12.42 -103.23
N ILE A 258 -23.49 11.95 -102.78
CA ILE A 258 -22.28 11.95 -103.61
C ILE A 258 -22.47 11.08 -104.86
N TYR A 259 -23.05 9.89 -104.71
CA TYR A 259 -23.33 8.98 -105.82
C TYR A 259 -24.34 9.56 -106.82
N ASN A 260 -25.47 10.10 -106.34
CA ASN A 260 -26.50 10.71 -107.18
C ASN A 260 -25.96 11.92 -107.94
N ARG A 261 -25.13 12.77 -107.30
CA ARG A 261 -24.44 13.87 -107.98
C ARG A 261 -23.52 13.35 -109.09
N LEU A 262 -22.77 12.28 -108.83
CA LEU A 262 -21.89 11.66 -109.84
C LEU A 262 -22.68 11.03 -111.00
N GLN A 263 -23.78 10.33 -110.72
CA GLN A 263 -24.63 9.75 -111.76
C GLN A 263 -25.34 10.82 -112.58
N TYR A 264 -25.90 11.85 -111.93
CA TYR A 264 -26.50 12.99 -112.64
C TYR A 264 -25.49 13.64 -113.59
N HIS A 265 -24.23 13.80 -113.17
CA HIS A 265 -23.17 14.29 -114.04
C HIS A 265 -22.95 13.39 -115.25
N LYS A 266 -22.85 12.07 -115.06
CA LYS A 266 -22.71 11.08 -116.14
C LYS A 266 -23.91 11.06 -117.09
N ASP A 267 -25.13 10.99 -116.57
CA ASP A 267 -26.36 10.93 -117.37
C ASP A 267 -26.58 12.23 -118.16
N ALA A 268 -26.32 13.38 -117.54
CA ALA A 268 -26.34 14.66 -118.24
C ALA A 268 -25.28 14.70 -119.35
N PHE A 269 -24.08 14.14 -119.11
CA PHE A 269 -23.02 14.07 -120.11
C PHE A 269 -23.39 13.15 -121.28
N SER A 270 -23.89 11.94 -121.00
CA SER A 270 -24.37 11.01 -122.03
C SER A 270 -25.56 11.54 -122.81
N SER A 271 -26.52 12.19 -122.14
CA SER A 271 -27.67 12.84 -122.80
C SER A 271 -27.22 13.97 -123.71
N TYR A 272 -26.25 14.79 -123.26
CA TYR A 272 -25.66 15.84 -124.09
C TYR A 272 -24.90 15.26 -125.29
N GLN A 273 -24.11 14.20 -125.09
CA GLN A 273 -23.39 13.52 -126.18
C GLN A 273 -24.36 12.92 -127.21
N ASN A 274 -25.43 12.27 -126.76
CA ASN A 274 -26.48 11.72 -127.63
C ASN A 274 -27.20 12.84 -128.41
N ARG A 275 -27.51 13.96 -127.75
CA ARG A 275 -28.08 15.14 -128.43
C ARG A 275 -27.11 15.71 -129.46
N MET A 276 -25.81 15.80 -129.15
CA MET A 276 -24.80 16.26 -130.11
C MET A 276 -24.68 15.32 -131.31
N LEU A 277 -24.81 14.00 -131.12
CA LEU A 277 -24.90 13.03 -132.21
C LEU A 277 -26.19 13.18 -133.05
N ALA A 278 -27.34 13.43 -132.41
CA ALA A 278 -28.61 13.65 -133.10
C ALA A 278 -28.63 14.96 -133.93
N ILE A 279 -28.02 16.03 -133.41
CA ILE A 279 -27.79 17.30 -134.14
C ILE A 279 -26.89 17.04 -135.35
N HIS A 280 -25.83 16.24 -135.19
CA HIS A 280 -24.93 15.87 -136.31
C HIS A 280 -25.67 15.05 -137.40
N HIS A 281 -26.75 14.35 -137.07
CA HIS A 281 -27.60 13.63 -138.04
C HIS A 281 -28.80 14.45 -138.56
N GLY A 282 -28.88 15.74 -138.23
CA GLY A 282 -29.88 16.68 -138.79
C GLY A 282 -31.28 16.54 -138.23
N HIS A 283 -31.45 15.85 -137.08
CA HIS A 283 -32.77 15.57 -136.49
C HIS A 283 -33.19 16.53 -135.36
N GLU A 284 -32.29 17.38 -134.84
CA GLU A 284 -32.58 18.41 -133.83
C GLU A 284 -31.81 19.73 -134.10
N ASP A 285 -32.37 20.87 -133.67
CA ASP A 285 -31.78 22.21 -133.81
C ASP A 285 -30.69 22.50 -132.75
N GLN A 286 -29.69 23.34 -133.08
CA GLN A 286 -28.55 23.65 -132.20
C GLN A 286 -28.97 24.56 -131.03
N GLY A 287 -29.46 23.96 -129.94
CA GLY A 287 -29.71 24.64 -128.67
C GLY A 287 -28.42 25.06 -127.92
N ARG A 288 -28.59 25.65 -126.72
CA ARG A 288 -27.47 26.09 -125.86
C ARG A 288 -26.59 24.89 -125.45
N MET A 289 -25.27 25.00 -125.66
CA MET A 289 -24.31 23.97 -125.24
C MET A 289 -24.28 23.85 -123.71
N LYS A 290 -24.14 22.63 -123.19
CA LYS A 290 -24.05 22.35 -121.75
C LYS A 290 -22.58 22.13 -121.37
N THR A 291 -22.11 22.77 -120.29
CA THR A 291 -20.72 22.63 -119.82
C THR A 291 -20.61 21.66 -118.65
N PHE A 292 -19.58 20.81 -118.69
CA PHE A 292 -19.35 19.71 -117.72
C PHE A 292 -18.03 19.83 -116.94
N ASN A 293 -17.26 20.89 -117.22
CA ASN A 293 -15.99 21.15 -116.54
C ASN A 293 -16.21 22.15 -115.41
N ASP A 294 -15.83 21.73 -114.20
CA ASP A 294 -15.98 22.49 -112.97
C ASP A 294 -15.23 23.83 -113.04
N ALA A 295 -14.05 23.87 -113.68
CA ALA A 295 -13.27 25.11 -113.81
C ALA A 295 -13.96 26.22 -114.63
N PHE A 296 -14.98 25.90 -115.42
CA PHE A 296 -15.67 26.85 -116.31
C PHE A 296 -17.16 26.99 -115.98
N HIS A 297 -17.62 26.49 -114.82
CA HIS A 297 -19.03 26.53 -114.47
C HIS A 297 -19.52 27.95 -114.12
N GLU A 298 -18.70 28.79 -113.48
CA GLU A 298 -19.05 30.19 -113.11
C GLU A 298 -19.29 31.10 -114.32
N PHE A 299 -18.68 30.78 -115.48
CA PHE A 299 -18.79 31.58 -116.71
C PHE A 299 -19.84 31.02 -117.70
N SER A 300 -20.51 29.93 -117.34
CA SER A 300 -21.49 29.25 -118.19
C SER A 300 -22.88 29.33 -117.56
N SER A 301 -23.83 29.95 -118.27
CA SER A 301 -25.23 30.01 -117.85
C SER A 301 -25.98 28.68 -118.00
N ASN A 302 -25.32 27.62 -118.46
CA ASN A 302 -25.89 26.29 -118.69
C ASN A 302 -24.84 25.22 -118.34
N SER A 303 -24.57 25.05 -117.05
CA SER A 303 -23.61 24.10 -116.50
C SER A 303 -24.31 23.07 -115.61
N VAL A 304 -23.86 21.82 -115.65
CA VAL A 304 -24.34 20.76 -114.73
C VAL A 304 -24.13 21.12 -113.27
N PHE A 305 -23.07 21.87 -112.94
CA PHE A 305 -22.79 22.25 -111.56
C PHE A 305 -23.78 23.29 -111.03
N HIS A 306 -24.32 24.17 -111.89
CA HIS A 306 -25.37 25.11 -111.52
C HIS A 306 -26.67 24.37 -111.14
N ASP A 307 -27.04 23.34 -111.92
CA ASP A 307 -28.19 22.49 -111.63
C ASP A 307 -28.06 21.77 -110.26
N LEU A 308 -26.85 21.33 -109.91
CA LEU A 308 -26.56 20.66 -108.63
C LEU A 308 -26.55 21.63 -107.43
N GLU A 309 -26.14 22.89 -107.64
CA GLU A 309 -26.22 23.94 -106.62
C GLU A 309 -27.66 24.37 -106.35
N GLU A 310 -28.48 24.54 -107.39
CA GLU A 310 -29.91 24.84 -107.23
C GLU A 310 -30.64 23.72 -106.48
N GLN A 311 -30.34 22.45 -106.76
CA GLN A 311 -30.88 21.32 -106.01
C GLN A 311 -30.46 21.28 -104.53
N SER A 312 -29.36 21.94 -104.17
CA SER A 312 -28.87 21.99 -102.77
C SER A 312 -29.45 23.18 -101.97
N LYS A 313 -30.18 24.10 -102.63
CA LYS A 313 -30.84 25.25 -101.99
C LYS A 313 -32.24 24.93 -101.44
N TRP A 314 -32.74 23.72 -101.69
CA TRP A 314 -34.02 23.19 -101.19
C TRP A 314 -33.80 22.08 -100.16
#